data_AF-A0A938WEA9-F1
#
_entry.id   AF-A0A938WEA9-F1
#
_cell.length_a   1.000
_cell.length_b   1.000
_cell.length_c   1.000
_cell.angle_alpha   90.00
_cell.angle_beta   90.00
_cell.angle_gamma   90.00
#
_symmetry.space_group_name_H-M   'P 1'
#
loop_
_entity.id
_entity.type
_entity.pdbx_description
1 polymer ?
#
loop_
_entity_poly.entity_id
_entity_poly.type
_entity_poly.pdbx_seq_one_letter_code
_entity_poly.pdbx_strand_id
1 'polypeptide(L)'
;MQSGDSLPEPTKELSWPSDPDDLPRSLAGRAELQTTLQQLFPNASGELSPIVGGWAAAQKQLAALDPGAYGRSRNHLGGAVTRLSPYIRHGVLGLAAVRDAVLARITRRPDGEKLINELGWRDYWQRLWQQLGDGIWEDQEPLKTGHPAASYANELPADIAAGQTGLACMDGFAAELTTTGWLHNHARMWLAAYVVHWRRVRWQAGARWFLQHLLDGDPASNNLSWQWVASCFSHKPYVFNRANLERFGAGVHCEGCAAARRCPFEASYEALE
;
A
#
# COMPACT_ATOMS: atom_id res chain seq x y z
N MET A 1 25.02 -33.97 -33.00
CA MET A 1 25.60 -32.61 -33.18
C MET A 1 24.68 -31.87 -34.13
N GLN A 2 23.67 -31.18 -33.62
CA GLN A 2 22.81 -30.29 -34.42
C GLN A 2 22.27 -29.17 -33.53
N SER A 3 22.42 -27.97 -34.09
CA SER A 3 21.68 -26.72 -33.88
C SER A 3 21.47 -26.21 -32.45
N GLY A 4 22.28 -25.23 -32.07
CA GLY A 4 21.93 -24.26 -31.03
C GLY A 4 20.90 -23.27 -31.55
N ASP A 5 19.77 -23.18 -30.84
CA ASP A 5 18.82 -22.08 -30.98
C ASP A 5 19.42 -20.82 -30.37
N SER A 6 19.93 -19.92 -31.21
CA SER A 6 20.20 -18.54 -30.82
C SER A 6 18.87 -17.80 -30.65
N LEU A 7 18.66 -17.20 -29.48
CA LEU A 7 17.53 -16.31 -29.21
C LEU A 7 17.45 -15.21 -30.29
N PRO A 8 16.25 -14.84 -30.77
CA PRO A 8 16.11 -13.80 -31.77
C PRO A 8 16.64 -12.47 -31.22
N GLU A 9 17.51 -11.80 -31.99
CA GLU A 9 17.95 -10.45 -31.68
C GLU A 9 16.75 -9.49 -31.66
N PRO A 10 16.72 -8.53 -30.71
CA PRO A 10 15.64 -7.55 -30.64
C PRO A 10 15.64 -6.71 -31.92
N THR A 11 14.70 -7.00 -32.80
CA THR A 11 14.52 -6.30 -34.07
C THR A 11 13.73 -5.02 -33.82
N LYS A 12 14.35 -3.89 -34.23
CA LYS A 12 13.98 -2.47 -34.06
C LYS A 12 14.33 -1.86 -32.70
N GLU A 13 15.35 -1.00 -32.73
CA GLU A 13 15.41 0.17 -31.85
C GLU A 13 14.08 0.90 -31.93
N LEU A 14 13.42 1.01 -30.79
CA LEU A 14 12.18 1.76 -30.69
C LEU A 14 12.51 3.24 -30.94
N SER A 15 12.13 3.77 -32.10
CA SER A 15 12.18 5.21 -32.36
C SER A 15 10.98 5.86 -31.67
N TRP A 16 11.27 6.70 -30.68
CA TRP A 16 10.26 7.39 -29.88
C TRP A 16 10.35 8.90 -30.08
N PRO A 17 9.25 9.65 -29.85
CA PRO A 17 9.19 11.08 -30.12
C PRO A 17 10.21 11.84 -29.26
N SER A 18 10.83 12.87 -29.84
CA SER A 18 11.65 13.86 -29.15
C SER A 18 10.80 14.84 -28.36
N ASP A 19 9.93 14.32 -27.49
CA ASP A 19 9.03 15.14 -26.68
C ASP A 19 9.83 15.77 -25.53
N PRO A 20 9.91 17.12 -25.44
CA PRO A 20 10.58 17.81 -24.35
C PRO A 20 9.95 17.54 -22.97
N ASP A 21 8.72 16.99 -22.93
CA ASP A 21 8.05 16.57 -21.69
C ASP A 21 8.34 15.10 -21.31
N ASP A 22 9.08 14.33 -22.13
CA ASP A 22 9.50 12.97 -21.77
C ASP A 22 10.66 13.01 -20.76
N LEU A 23 10.48 12.31 -19.64
CA LEU A 23 11.52 12.22 -18.61
C LEU A 23 12.74 11.46 -19.17
N PRO A 24 13.97 11.79 -18.73
CA PRO A 24 15.15 11.03 -19.10
C PRO A 24 14.98 9.54 -18.77
N ARG A 25 15.11 8.69 -19.78
CA ARG A 25 14.96 7.22 -19.64
C ARG A 25 16.18 6.56 -19.01
N SER A 26 17.32 7.24 -19.05
CA SER A 26 18.56 6.84 -18.40
C SER A 26 19.02 7.98 -17.52
N LEU A 27 19.35 7.64 -16.29
CA LEU A 27 19.95 8.53 -15.30
C LEU A 27 21.16 7.78 -14.75
N ALA A 28 22.30 8.47 -14.63
CA ALA A 28 23.55 7.94 -14.08
C ALA A 28 23.38 7.45 -12.63
N GLY A 29 22.37 7.97 -11.92
CA GLY A 29 21.98 7.47 -10.62
C GLY A 29 20.94 8.33 -9.93
N ARG A 30 20.77 8.07 -8.63
CA ARG A 30 19.75 8.74 -7.81
C ARG A 30 20.00 10.23 -7.60
N ALA A 31 21.26 10.67 -7.56
CA ALA A 31 21.60 12.08 -7.44
C ALA A 31 21.15 12.88 -8.67
N GLU A 32 21.31 12.30 -9.86
CA GLU A 32 20.80 12.90 -11.10
C GLU A 32 19.28 12.90 -11.12
N LEU A 33 18.62 11.79 -10.75
CA LEU A 33 17.17 11.74 -10.58
C LEU A 33 16.65 12.86 -9.67
N GLN A 34 17.31 13.08 -8.53
CA GLN A 34 16.93 14.12 -7.58
C GLN A 34 17.06 15.51 -8.19
N THR A 35 18.17 15.78 -8.87
CA THR A 35 18.42 17.06 -9.53
C THR A 35 17.38 17.33 -10.62
N THR A 36 17.09 16.33 -11.45
CA THR A 36 16.06 16.42 -12.50
C THR A 36 14.68 16.70 -11.91
N LEU A 37 14.29 16.00 -10.84
CA LEU A 37 13.00 16.24 -10.20
C LEU A 37 12.89 17.62 -9.54
N GLN A 38 13.97 18.12 -8.93
CA GLN A 38 14.01 19.47 -8.37
C GLN A 38 13.88 20.57 -9.44
N GLN A 39 14.42 20.33 -10.64
CA GLN A 39 14.28 21.25 -11.77
C GLN A 39 12.87 21.25 -12.35
N LEU A 40 12.26 20.07 -12.50
CA LEU A 40 10.91 19.92 -13.07
C LEU A 40 9.81 20.34 -12.08
N PHE A 41 10.03 20.11 -10.79
CA PHE A 41 9.07 20.41 -9.74
C PHE A 41 9.72 21.29 -8.66
N PRO A 42 10.05 22.57 -8.96
CA PRO A 42 10.80 23.44 -8.06
C PRO A 42 10.06 23.76 -6.75
N ASN A 43 8.73 23.59 -6.74
CA ASN A 43 7.89 23.80 -5.56
C ASN A 43 7.67 22.51 -4.75
N ALA A 44 8.16 21.35 -5.23
CA ALA A 44 8.08 20.11 -4.49
C ALA A 44 9.12 20.09 -3.37
N SER A 45 8.71 19.65 -2.19
CA SER A 45 9.57 19.50 -1.01
C SER A 45 9.69 18.03 -0.62
N GLY A 46 10.80 17.68 0.03
CA GLY A 46 11.04 16.35 0.57
C GLY A 46 12.21 15.64 -0.11
N GLU A 47 12.52 14.46 0.39
CA GLU A 47 13.58 13.61 -0.13
C GLU A 47 13.01 12.57 -1.10
N LEU A 48 13.86 12.03 -1.97
CA LEU A 48 13.47 10.90 -2.80
C LEU A 48 13.17 9.67 -1.94
N SER A 49 12.05 9.02 -2.21
CA SER A 49 11.72 7.73 -1.60
C SER A 49 12.92 6.77 -1.66
N PRO A 50 13.25 6.06 -0.56
CA PRO A 50 14.33 5.08 -0.54
C PRO A 50 14.04 3.87 -1.43
N ILE A 51 12.80 3.71 -1.91
CA ILE A 51 12.42 2.65 -2.85
C ILE A 51 13.08 2.94 -4.20
N VAL A 52 13.83 1.96 -4.71
CA VAL A 52 14.47 2.04 -6.02
C VAL A 52 13.53 1.44 -7.06
N GLY A 53 13.11 2.24 -8.04
CA GLY A 53 12.28 1.77 -9.14
C GLY A 53 13.05 0.97 -10.20
N GLY A 54 12.34 0.59 -11.26
CA GLY A 54 12.91 -0.05 -12.44
C GLY A 54 13.04 -1.58 -12.36
N TRP A 55 13.32 -2.18 -13.53
CA TRP A 55 13.31 -3.63 -13.73
C TRP A 55 14.35 -4.38 -12.87
N ALA A 56 15.57 -3.84 -12.74
CA ALA A 56 16.62 -4.49 -11.95
C ALA A 56 16.25 -4.60 -10.46
N ALA A 57 15.67 -3.55 -9.87
CA ALA A 57 15.21 -3.57 -8.50
C ALA A 57 14.00 -4.52 -8.33
N ALA A 58 13.07 -4.51 -9.29
CA ALA A 58 11.93 -5.43 -9.31
C ALA A 58 12.37 -6.90 -9.33
N GLN A 59 13.34 -7.26 -10.19
CA GLN A 59 13.90 -8.61 -10.26
C GLN A 59 14.59 -9.01 -8.96
N LYS A 60 15.31 -8.10 -8.29
CA LYS A 60 15.93 -8.37 -6.98
C LYS A 60 14.88 -8.73 -5.94
N GLN A 61 13.76 -7.99 -5.88
CA GLN A 61 12.66 -8.30 -4.96
C GLN A 61 11.96 -9.62 -5.33
N LEU A 62 11.74 -9.87 -6.62
CA LEU A 62 11.15 -11.10 -7.11
C LEU A 62 12.02 -12.33 -6.79
N ALA A 63 13.34 -12.19 -6.91
CA ALA A 63 14.32 -13.23 -6.60
C ALA A 63 14.27 -13.61 -5.11
N ALA A 64 14.06 -12.64 -4.23
CA ALA A 64 14.01 -12.77 -2.78
C ALA A 64 12.66 -13.29 -2.22
N LEU A 65 11.70 -13.64 -3.08
CA LEU A 65 10.41 -14.15 -2.63
C LEU A 65 10.55 -15.43 -1.78
N ASP A 66 9.88 -15.43 -0.63
CA ASP A 66 9.67 -16.60 0.22
C ASP A 66 8.16 -16.75 0.52
N PRO A 67 7.42 -17.54 -0.29
CA PRO A 67 5.98 -17.73 -0.10
C PRO A 67 5.62 -18.37 1.25
N GLY A 68 6.49 -19.25 1.77
CA GLY A 68 6.27 -19.93 3.04
C GLY A 68 6.39 -18.99 4.23
N ALA A 69 7.46 -18.19 4.28
CA ALA A 69 7.61 -17.16 5.31
C ALA A 69 6.52 -16.10 5.22
N TYR A 70 6.16 -15.68 4.00
CA TYR A 70 5.04 -14.78 3.76
C TYR A 70 3.75 -15.33 4.39
N GLY A 71 3.41 -16.59 4.08
CA GLY A 71 2.21 -17.22 4.59
C GLY A 71 2.14 -17.32 6.11
N ARG A 72 3.28 -17.43 6.79
CA ARG A 72 3.37 -17.50 8.26
C ARG A 72 3.31 -16.14 8.94
N SER A 73 3.83 -15.09 8.31
CA SER A 73 4.19 -13.85 9.03
C SER A 73 3.67 -12.54 8.42
N ARG A 74 3.05 -12.54 7.23
CA ARG A 74 2.57 -11.33 6.50
C ARG A 74 1.69 -10.35 7.27
N ASN A 75 1.14 -10.75 8.43
CA ASN A 75 0.30 -9.90 9.25
C ASN A 75 1.10 -9.13 10.32
N HIS A 76 2.34 -9.52 10.58
CA HIS A 76 3.22 -8.82 11.51
C HIS A 76 4.00 -7.74 10.77
N LEU A 77 4.16 -6.54 11.35
CA LEU A 77 4.90 -5.43 10.71
C LEU A 77 6.35 -5.81 10.39
N GLY A 78 6.98 -6.60 11.26
CA GLY A 78 8.33 -7.18 11.04
C GLY A 78 8.34 -8.50 10.28
N GLY A 79 7.20 -8.93 9.74
CA GLY A 79 7.05 -10.19 9.01
C GLY A 79 7.55 -10.13 7.56
N ALA A 80 7.58 -11.28 6.91
CA ALA A 80 7.96 -11.40 5.52
C ALA A 80 6.85 -10.84 4.61
N VAL A 81 7.20 -9.81 3.84
CA VAL A 81 6.37 -9.21 2.78
C VAL A 81 7.19 -9.04 1.51
N THR A 82 6.52 -9.03 0.36
CA THR A 82 7.19 -9.04 -0.95
C THR A 82 7.73 -7.67 -1.36
N ARG A 83 7.11 -6.59 -0.88
CA ARG A 83 7.36 -5.20 -1.31
C ARG A 83 7.29 -5.02 -2.84
N LEU A 84 6.52 -5.87 -3.52
CA LEU A 84 6.40 -5.84 -4.99
C LEU A 84 5.36 -4.84 -5.50
N SER A 85 4.51 -4.29 -4.63
CA SER A 85 3.36 -3.48 -5.01
C SER A 85 3.69 -2.25 -5.88
N PRO A 86 4.78 -1.47 -5.65
CA PRO A 86 5.11 -0.35 -6.55
C PRO A 86 5.45 -0.83 -7.97
N TYR A 87 6.21 -1.92 -8.11
CA TYR A 87 6.58 -2.46 -9.41
C TYR A 87 5.38 -3.03 -10.16
N ILE A 88 4.42 -3.62 -9.44
CA ILE A 88 3.17 -4.10 -10.03
C ILE A 88 2.28 -2.91 -10.44
N ARG A 89 2.20 -1.85 -9.62
CA ARG A 89 1.41 -0.65 -9.92
C ARG A 89 1.86 0.04 -11.21
N HIS A 90 3.17 0.09 -11.43
CA HIS A 90 3.78 0.74 -12.60
C HIS A 90 4.02 -0.21 -13.78
N GLY A 91 3.48 -1.42 -13.76
CA GLY A 91 3.59 -2.37 -14.88
C GLY A 91 5.00 -2.93 -15.12
N VAL A 92 5.94 -2.67 -14.22
CA VAL A 92 7.29 -3.28 -14.26
C VAL A 92 7.18 -4.79 -14.04
N LEU A 93 6.22 -5.24 -13.23
CA LEU A 93 5.88 -6.66 -13.06
C LEU A 93 4.39 -6.89 -13.27
N GLY A 94 4.04 -7.93 -14.02
CA GLY A 94 2.66 -8.42 -14.12
C GLY A 94 2.30 -9.41 -13.02
N LEU A 95 1.00 -9.51 -12.66
CA LEU A 95 0.52 -10.45 -11.66
C LEU A 95 0.84 -11.92 -12.02
N ALA A 96 0.73 -12.27 -13.30
CA ALA A 96 1.07 -13.61 -13.78
C ALA A 96 2.56 -13.95 -13.57
N ALA A 97 3.46 -13.01 -13.85
CA ALA A 97 4.90 -13.20 -13.62
C ALA A 97 5.22 -13.42 -12.14
N VAL A 98 4.55 -12.68 -11.24
CA VAL A 98 4.72 -12.88 -9.78
C VAL A 98 4.15 -14.22 -9.34
N ARG A 99 2.97 -14.61 -9.83
CA ARG A 99 2.38 -15.93 -9.58
C ARG A 99 3.32 -17.05 -10.03
N ASP A 100 3.88 -16.95 -11.23
CA ASP A 100 4.75 -18.00 -11.78
C ASP A 100 6.06 -18.10 -10.98
N ALA A 101 6.61 -16.97 -10.54
CA ALA A 101 7.77 -16.94 -9.64
C ALA A 101 7.48 -17.58 -8.27
N VAL A 102 6.25 -17.47 -7.77
CA VAL A 102 5.79 -18.13 -6.54
C VAL A 102 5.64 -19.64 -6.76
N LEU A 103 5.00 -20.05 -7.86
CA LEU A 103 4.81 -21.46 -8.21
C LEU A 103 6.15 -22.18 -8.41
N ALA A 104 7.15 -21.50 -8.95
CA ALA A 104 8.51 -22.04 -9.11
C ALA A 104 9.25 -22.25 -7.77
N ARG A 105 8.78 -21.68 -6.66
CA ARG A 105 9.43 -21.73 -5.33
C ARG A 105 8.74 -22.66 -4.33
N ILE A 106 7.62 -23.24 -4.71
CA ILE A 106 6.83 -24.10 -3.81
C ILE A 106 6.78 -25.52 -4.36
N THR A 107 6.82 -26.51 -3.46
CA THR A 107 6.60 -27.92 -3.83
C THR A 107 5.12 -28.29 -3.72
N ARG A 108 4.39 -27.66 -2.79
CA ARG A 108 2.96 -27.92 -2.56
C ARG A 108 2.18 -26.64 -2.71
N ARG A 109 0.98 -26.74 -3.31
CA ARG A 109 0.08 -25.60 -3.53
C ARG A 109 -0.21 -24.76 -2.26
N PRO A 110 -0.46 -25.36 -1.08
CA PRO A 110 -0.76 -24.59 0.13
C PRO A 110 0.37 -23.64 0.56
N ASP A 111 1.63 -23.93 0.18
CA ASP A 111 2.78 -23.15 0.60
C ASP A 111 2.84 -21.77 -0.10
N GLY A 112 2.13 -21.59 -1.23
CA GLY A 112 2.02 -20.31 -1.96
C GLY A 112 0.63 -19.69 -1.99
N GLU A 113 -0.39 -20.41 -1.51
CA GLU A 113 -1.80 -20.04 -1.62
C GLU A 113 -2.09 -18.64 -1.06
N LYS A 114 -1.60 -18.33 0.15
CA LYS A 114 -1.81 -17.02 0.77
C LYS A 114 -1.29 -15.86 -0.06
N LEU A 115 -0.13 -16.00 -0.71
CA LEU A 115 0.45 -14.93 -1.53
C LEU A 115 -0.31 -14.80 -2.85
N ILE A 116 -0.66 -15.92 -3.49
CA ILE A 116 -1.45 -15.92 -4.73
C ILE A 116 -2.84 -15.31 -4.51
N ASN A 117 -3.48 -15.56 -3.37
CA ASN A 117 -4.78 -14.97 -3.03
C ASN A 117 -4.70 -13.43 -2.95
N GLU A 118 -3.59 -12.86 -2.48
CA GLU A 118 -3.41 -11.40 -2.44
C GLU A 118 -3.21 -10.79 -3.83
N LEU A 119 -2.59 -11.52 -4.76
CA LEU A 119 -2.59 -11.13 -6.17
C LEU A 119 -4.02 -11.18 -6.74
N GLY A 120 -4.82 -12.17 -6.31
CA GLY A 120 -6.23 -12.30 -6.66
C GLY A 120 -7.08 -11.11 -6.17
N TRP A 121 -6.86 -10.64 -4.93
CA TRP A 121 -7.51 -9.43 -4.42
C TRP A 121 -7.24 -8.21 -5.32
N ARG A 122 -5.99 -8.02 -5.74
CA ARG A 122 -5.64 -6.95 -6.66
C ARG A 122 -6.36 -7.10 -8.02
N ASP A 123 -6.42 -8.30 -8.59
CA ASP A 123 -7.14 -8.53 -9.85
C ASP A 123 -8.64 -8.26 -9.69
N TYR A 124 -9.23 -8.71 -8.58
CA TYR A 124 -10.64 -8.47 -8.26
C TYR A 124 -10.96 -6.98 -8.16
N TRP A 125 -10.14 -6.19 -7.47
CA TRP A 125 -10.30 -4.73 -7.39
C TRP A 125 -10.25 -4.05 -8.75
N GLN A 126 -9.33 -4.45 -9.62
CA GLN A 126 -9.27 -3.91 -10.98
C GLN A 126 -10.54 -4.21 -11.79
N ARG A 127 -11.07 -5.42 -11.67
CA ARG A 127 -12.32 -5.81 -12.35
C ARG A 127 -13.51 -5.02 -11.84
N LEU A 128 -13.61 -4.79 -10.53
CA LEU A 128 -14.64 -3.92 -9.97
C LEU A 128 -14.51 -2.49 -10.48
N TRP A 129 -13.28 -1.96 -10.55
CA TRP A 129 -13.08 -0.62 -11.09
C TRP A 129 -13.50 -0.49 -12.55
N GLN A 130 -13.25 -1.51 -13.38
CA GLN A 130 -13.74 -1.53 -14.77
C GLN A 130 -15.27 -1.48 -14.86
N GLN A 131 -15.98 -2.01 -13.86
CA GLN A 131 -17.45 -2.00 -13.82
C GLN A 131 -18.00 -0.70 -13.23
N LEU A 132 -17.37 -0.19 -12.17
CA LEU A 132 -17.86 0.96 -11.40
C LEU A 132 -17.37 2.31 -11.92
N GLY A 133 -16.26 2.34 -12.67
CA GLY A 133 -15.60 3.57 -13.09
C GLY A 133 -15.27 4.46 -11.89
N ASP A 134 -15.57 5.75 -11.99
CA ASP A 134 -15.36 6.71 -10.88
C ASP A 134 -16.30 6.48 -9.68
N GLY A 135 -17.32 5.62 -9.83
CA GLY A 135 -18.19 5.18 -8.73
C GLY A 135 -17.43 4.52 -7.58
N ILE A 136 -16.17 4.11 -7.76
CA ILE A 136 -15.29 3.65 -6.66
C ILE A 136 -15.02 4.74 -5.61
N TRP A 137 -15.33 6.01 -5.88
CA TRP A 137 -15.26 7.12 -4.91
C TRP A 137 -16.53 7.29 -4.07
N GLU A 138 -17.60 6.60 -4.45
CA GLU A 138 -18.88 6.60 -3.77
C GLU A 138 -18.99 5.41 -2.83
N ASP A 139 -19.82 5.56 -1.80
CA ASP A 139 -20.10 4.47 -0.86
C ASP A 139 -20.90 3.38 -1.61
N GLN A 140 -20.35 2.17 -1.77
CA GLN A 140 -21.09 1.09 -2.44
C GLN A 140 -22.29 0.60 -1.61
N GLU A 141 -22.19 0.75 -0.29
CA GLU A 141 -23.24 0.45 0.68
C GLU A 141 -23.25 1.50 1.79
N PRO A 142 -24.37 1.72 2.50
CA PRO A 142 -24.38 2.58 3.67
C PRO A 142 -23.39 2.11 4.75
N LEU A 143 -22.75 3.05 5.44
CA LEU A 143 -21.85 2.76 6.56
C LEU A 143 -22.60 1.99 7.66
N LYS A 144 -21.98 0.94 8.18
CA LYS A 144 -22.54 0.05 9.22
C LYS A 144 -21.96 0.35 10.60
N THR A 145 -21.68 1.63 10.86
CA THR A 145 -21.05 2.13 12.09
C THR A 145 -22.07 2.60 13.15
N GLY A 146 -23.36 2.62 12.81
CA GLY A 146 -24.41 3.19 13.68
C GLY A 146 -24.40 4.71 13.76
N HIS A 147 -23.55 5.38 12.96
CA HIS A 147 -23.45 6.84 12.91
C HIS A 147 -23.98 7.38 11.57
N PRO A 148 -24.71 8.51 11.57
CA PRO A 148 -25.19 9.11 10.33
C PRO A 148 -24.00 9.64 9.50
N ALA A 149 -24.06 9.54 8.16
CA ALA A 149 -22.98 10.02 7.29
C ALA A 149 -22.58 11.49 7.53
N ALA A 150 -23.54 12.33 7.94
CA ALA A 150 -23.30 13.74 8.27
C ALA A 150 -22.42 13.97 9.52
N SER A 151 -22.21 12.95 10.37
CA SER A 151 -21.30 13.07 11.52
C SER A 151 -19.82 12.92 11.15
N TYR A 152 -19.52 12.67 9.88
CA TYR A 152 -18.16 12.47 9.41
C TYR A 152 -17.61 13.73 8.72
N ALA A 153 -16.42 14.17 9.14
CA ALA A 153 -15.73 15.28 8.51
C ALA A 153 -15.29 14.94 7.08
N ASN A 154 -15.43 15.88 6.15
CA ASN A 154 -15.04 15.68 4.74
C ASN A 154 -13.54 15.83 4.49
N GLU A 155 -12.82 16.51 5.38
CA GLU A 155 -11.40 16.82 5.26
C GLU A 155 -10.58 16.03 6.28
N LEU A 156 -9.36 15.67 5.88
CA LEU A 156 -8.42 15.00 6.77
C LEU A 156 -7.86 16.02 7.77
N PRO A 157 -7.95 15.77 9.09
CA PRO A 157 -7.33 16.63 10.09
C PRO A 157 -5.82 16.79 9.88
N ALA A 158 -5.32 18.02 10.02
CA ALA A 158 -3.93 18.37 9.74
C ALA A 158 -2.91 17.62 10.62
N ASP A 159 -3.29 17.31 11.87
CA ASP A 159 -2.44 16.55 12.79
C ASP A 159 -2.20 15.11 12.32
N ILE A 160 -3.16 14.48 11.65
CA ILE A 160 -2.99 13.15 11.05
C ILE A 160 -2.03 13.24 9.87
N ALA A 161 -2.25 14.20 8.97
CA ALA A 161 -1.39 14.39 7.80
C ALA A 161 0.06 14.73 8.18
N ALA A 162 0.25 15.50 9.26
CA ALA A 162 1.56 15.90 9.77
C ALA A 162 2.24 14.84 10.68
N GLY A 163 1.55 13.75 11.04
CA GLY A 163 2.07 12.77 12.00
C GLY A 163 2.28 13.35 13.41
N GLN A 164 1.33 14.15 13.89
CA GLN A 164 1.37 14.89 15.16
C GLN A 164 0.13 14.64 16.02
N THR A 165 -0.47 13.45 15.90
CA THR A 165 -1.65 13.04 16.66
C THR A 165 -1.36 12.80 18.14
N GLY A 166 -0.08 12.65 18.51
CA GLY A 166 0.36 12.28 19.85
C GLY A 166 0.26 10.78 20.12
N LEU A 167 -0.03 9.98 19.09
CA LEU A 167 -0.11 8.52 19.13
C LEU A 167 1.04 7.95 18.31
N ALA A 168 2.05 7.40 18.98
CA ALA A 168 3.30 6.95 18.33
C ALA A 168 3.10 5.96 17.18
N CYS A 169 2.03 5.14 17.21
CA CYS A 169 1.68 4.29 16.08
C CYS A 169 1.18 5.10 14.87
N MET A 170 0.18 5.96 15.07
CA MET A 170 -0.42 6.74 13.99
C MET A 170 0.59 7.74 13.39
N ASP A 171 1.38 8.38 14.24
CA ASP A 171 2.44 9.31 13.85
C ASP A 171 3.55 8.60 13.08
N GLY A 172 3.96 7.41 13.54
CA GLY A 172 4.94 6.57 12.85
C GLY A 172 4.44 6.09 11.48
N PHE A 173 3.18 5.68 11.37
CA PHE A 173 2.61 5.24 10.09
C PHE A 173 2.44 6.40 9.11
N ALA A 174 2.02 7.57 9.57
CA ALA A 174 1.95 8.79 8.75
C ALA A 174 3.35 9.20 8.25
N ALA A 175 4.36 9.14 9.11
CA ALA A 175 5.74 9.41 8.75
C ALA A 175 6.28 8.39 7.73
N GLU A 176 6.09 7.08 7.93
CA GLU A 176 6.54 6.05 6.97
C GLU A 176 5.86 6.24 5.60
N LEU A 177 4.55 6.49 5.59
CA LEU A 177 3.79 6.75 4.36
C LEU A 177 4.35 7.95 3.59
N THR A 178 4.53 9.09 4.26
CA THR A 178 4.91 10.37 3.63
C THR A 178 6.38 10.42 3.22
N THR A 179 7.27 9.76 3.96
CA THR A 179 8.71 9.78 3.70
C THR A 179 9.16 8.66 2.76
N THR A 180 8.53 7.49 2.83
CA THR A 180 8.94 6.34 2.01
C THR A 180 8.05 6.10 0.80
N GLY A 181 6.81 6.60 0.82
CA GLY A 181 5.80 6.32 -0.20
C GLY A 181 5.30 4.87 -0.19
N TRP A 182 5.44 4.17 0.94
CA TRP A 182 4.94 2.82 1.13
C TRP A 182 4.52 2.62 2.59
N LEU A 183 3.56 1.74 2.81
CA LEU A 183 3.15 1.34 4.15
C LEU A 183 2.74 -0.14 4.15
N HIS A 184 3.03 -0.85 5.24
CA HIS A 184 2.61 -2.24 5.43
C HIS A 184 1.08 -2.36 5.47
N ASN A 185 0.49 -3.45 4.92
CA ASN A 185 -0.96 -3.59 4.80
C ASN A 185 -1.71 -3.44 6.15
N HIS A 186 -1.22 -4.06 7.22
CA HIS A 186 -1.82 -3.89 8.56
C HIS A 186 -1.75 -2.44 9.06
N ALA A 187 -0.63 -1.74 8.83
CA ALA A 187 -0.51 -0.33 9.19
C ALA A 187 -1.48 0.55 8.37
N ARG A 188 -1.69 0.24 7.08
CA ARG A 188 -2.75 0.88 6.27
C ARG A 188 -4.13 0.69 6.88
N MET A 189 -4.46 -0.55 7.25
CA MET A 189 -5.76 -0.89 7.85
C MET A 189 -5.98 -0.19 9.19
N TRP A 190 -4.97 -0.15 10.07
CA TRP A 190 -5.06 0.55 11.35
C TRP A 190 -5.18 2.05 11.19
N LEU A 191 -4.37 2.67 10.33
CA LEU A 191 -4.44 4.10 10.08
C LEU A 191 -5.78 4.49 9.43
N ALA A 192 -6.28 3.69 8.49
CA ALA A 192 -7.60 3.89 7.90
C ALA A 192 -8.72 3.76 8.93
N ALA A 193 -8.66 2.73 9.79
CA ALA A 193 -9.64 2.54 10.85
C ALA A 193 -9.61 3.70 11.84
N TYR A 194 -8.44 4.19 12.23
CA TYR A 194 -8.27 5.37 13.08
C TYR A 194 -8.94 6.61 12.47
N VAL A 195 -8.67 6.88 11.19
CA VAL A 195 -9.27 8.01 10.45
C VAL A 195 -10.81 7.91 10.43
N VAL A 196 -11.35 6.74 10.09
CA VAL A 196 -12.80 6.57 9.93
C VAL A 196 -13.51 6.49 11.29
N HIS A 197 -13.07 5.60 12.17
CA HIS A 197 -13.86 5.20 13.34
C HIS A 197 -13.53 6.00 14.60
N TRP A 198 -12.28 6.41 14.80
CA TRP A 198 -11.87 7.21 15.97
C TRP A 198 -11.97 8.71 15.70
N ARG A 199 -11.61 9.13 14.48
CA ARG A 199 -11.59 10.54 14.10
C ARG A 199 -12.85 10.99 13.38
N ARG A 200 -13.75 10.07 13.06
CA ARG A 200 -15.01 10.32 12.34
C ARG A 200 -14.77 11.16 11.08
N VAL A 201 -13.86 10.69 10.25
CA VAL A 201 -13.53 11.31 8.96
C VAL A 201 -14.03 10.39 7.85
N ARG A 202 -14.58 10.97 6.79
CA ARG A 202 -14.99 10.21 5.61
C ARG A 202 -13.79 9.51 5.00
N TRP A 203 -13.96 8.24 4.64
CA TRP A 203 -12.87 7.43 4.11
C TRP A 203 -12.26 8.04 2.85
N GLN A 204 -13.04 8.79 2.06
CA GLN A 204 -12.56 9.49 0.87
C GLN A 204 -11.43 10.47 1.17
N ALA A 205 -11.45 11.15 2.32
CA ALA A 205 -10.40 12.10 2.69
C ALA A 205 -9.06 11.39 2.94
N GLY A 206 -9.10 10.29 3.69
CA GLY A 206 -7.93 9.46 3.93
C GLY A 206 -7.45 8.74 2.67
N ALA A 207 -8.36 8.27 1.82
CA ALA A 207 -8.05 7.64 0.55
C ALA A 207 -7.32 8.60 -0.41
N ARG A 208 -7.75 9.87 -0.51
CA ARG A 208 -7.03 10.89 -1.28
C ARG A 208 -5.61 11.12 -0.74
N TRP A 209 -5.48 11.27 0.57
CA TRP A 209 -4.17 11.45 1.20
C TRP A 209 -3.24 10.26 0.95
N PHE A 210 -3.74 9.02 1.06
CA PHE A 210 -2.96 7.83 0.72
C PHE A 210 -2.49 7.83 -0.74
N LEU A 211 -3.37 8.15 -1.68
CA LEU A 211 -3.01 8.21 -3.11
C LEU A 211 -1.99 9.30 -3.43
N GLN A 212 -1.91 10.38 -2.66
CA GLN A 212 -0.89 11.42 -2.83
C GLN A 212 0.52 10.94 -2.46
N HIS A 213 0.64 9.99 -1.53
CA HIS A 213 1.94 9.56 -0.99
C HIS A 213 2.37 8.16 -1.45
N LEU A 214 1.43 7.25 -1.71
CA LEU A 214 1.76 5.87 -2.07
C LEU A 214 2.35 5.76 -3.49
N LEU A 215 3.57 5.25 -3.59
CA LEU A 215 4.16 4.81 -4.86
C LEU A 215 3.43 3.60 -5.46
N ASP A 216 2.72 2.83 -4.63
CA ASP A 216 1.82 1.77 -5.09
C ASP A 216 0.34 2.20 -5.11
N GLY A 217 0.08 3.51 -5.11
CA GLY A 217 -1.25 4.11 -5.12
C GLY A 217 -2.07 3.71 -6.34
N ASP A 218 -2.86 2.64 -6.20
CA ASP A 218 -3.83 2.16 -7.17
C ASP A 218 -5.24 2.57 -6.71
N PRO A 219 -5.98 3.42 -7.46
CA PRO A 219 -7.30 3.89 -7.03
C PRO A 219 -8.28 2.75 -6.70
N ALA A 220 -8.30 1.68 -7.49
CA ALA A 220 -9.15 0.52 -7.22
C ALA A 220 -8.81 -0.14 -5.88
N SER A 221 -7.56 -0.59 -5.73
CA SER A 221 -7.12 -1.30 -4.52
C SER A 221 -7.18 -0.40 -3.29
N ASN A 222 -6.83 0.88 -3.42
CA ASN A 222 -6.91 1.84 -2.34
C ASN A 222 -8.37 2.06 -1.91
N ASN A 223 -9.22 2.53 -2.81
CA ASN A 223 -10.57 2.98 -2.44
C ASN A 223 -11.42 1.82 -1.94
N LEU A 224 -11.42 0.67 -2.63
CA LEU A 224 -12.22 -0.49 -2.22
C LEU A 224 -11.72 -1.10 -0.90
N SER A 225 -10.42 -0.99 -0.59
CA SER A 225 -9.90 -1.38 0.74
C SER A 225 -10.30 -0.37 1.83
N TRP A 226 -10.30 0.93 1.54
CA TRP A 226 -10.83 1.94 2.46
C TRP A 226 -12.32 1.72 2.75
N GLN A 227 -13.10 1.38 1.73
CA GLN A 227 -14.51 1.04 1.87
C GLN A 227 -14.73 -0.25 2.68
N TRP A 228 -13.87 -1.26 2.49
CA TRP A 228 -13.87 -2.47 3.31
C TRP A 228 -13.63 -2.14 4.79
N VAL A 229 -12.68 -1.25 5.09
CA VAL A 229 -12.40 -0.77 6.47
C VAL A 229 -13.58 0.02 7.03
N ALA A 230 -14.18 0.89 6.22
CA ALA A 230 -15.28 1.76 6.59
C ALA A 230 -16.64 1.04 6.69
N SER A 231 -16.73 -0.23 6.26
CA SER A 231 -17.94 -1.06 6.15
C SER A 231 -18.96 -0.73 5.06
N CYS A 232 -18.58 0.12 4.11
CA CYS A 232 -19.37 0.34 2.89
C CYS A 232 -19.01 -0.66 1.77
N PHE A 233 -18.12 -1.62 2.03
CA PHE A 233 -17.85 -2.79 1.17
C PHE A 233 -17.54 -4.05 2.02
N SER A 234 -18.15 -4.17 3.20
CA SER A 234 -17.96 -5.32 4.09
C SER A 234 -19.12 -5.47 5.07
N HIS A 235 -19.27 -6.63 5.70
CA HIS A 235 -20.40 -6.90 6.59
C HIS A 235 -20.38 -6.10 7.91
N LYS A 236 -19.20 -5.68 8.38
CA LYS A 236 -19.04 -4.92 9.62
C LYS A 236 -17.81 -3.99 9.57
N PRO A 237 -17.76 -2.91 10.36
CA PRO A 237 -16.58 -2.05 10.46
C PRO A 237 -15.33 -2.84 10.85
N TYR A 238 -14.21 -2.55 10.19
CA TYR A 238 -12.92 -3.01 10.67
C TYR A 238 -12.41 -2.07 11.76
N VAL A 239 -12.31 -2.59 12.98
CA VAL A 239 -11.75 -1.89 14.14
C VAL A 239 -10.54 -2.65 14.68
N PHE A 240 -9.65 -1.95 15.37
CA PHE A 240 -8.53 -2.53 16.11
C PHE A 240 -8.51 -1.99 17.53
N ASN A 241 -7.79 -2.70 18.40
CA ASN A 241 -7.47 -2.23 19.74
C ASN A 241 -5.96 -2.32 20.00
N ARG A 242 -5.53 -1.89 21.18
CA ARG A 242 -4.12 -1.90 21.59
C ARG A 242 -3.52 -3.30 21.55
N ALA A 243 -4.25 -4.32 22.04
CA ALA A 243 -3.77 -5.70 22.04
C ALA A 243 -3.49 -6.22 20.62
N ASN A 244 -4.32 -5.84 19.63
CA ASN A 244 -4.08 -6.14 18.23
C ASN A 244 -2.80 -5.45 17.71
N LEU A 245 -2.64 -4.15 17.97
CA LEU A 245 -1.44 -3.38 17.62
C LEU A 245 -0.18 -3.98 18.24
N GLU A 246 -0.19 -4.34 19.52
CA GLU A 246 0.97 -4.92 20.21
C GLU A 246 1.35 -6.29 19.63
N ARG A 247 0.36 -7.16 19.40
CA ARG A 247 0.58 -8.50 18.84
C ARG A 247 1.20 -8.46 17.44
N PHE A 248 0.66 -7.64 16.56
CA PHE A 248 1.08 -7.62 15.15
C PHE A 248 2.15 -6.55 14.86
N GLY A 249 2.29 -5.53 15.70
CA GLY A 249 3.34 -4.53 15.65
C GLY A 249 4.56 -4.84 16.53
N ALA A 250 4.57 -5.98 17.24
CA ALA A 250 5.61 -6.37 18.17
C ALA A 250 5.91 -5.31 19.25
N GLY A 251 4.90 -4.57 19.70
CA GLY A 251 5.01 -3.56 20.76
C GLY A 251 5.75 -2.27 20.38
N VAL A 252 6.44 -2.20 19.22
CA VAL A 252 7.36 -1.11 18.85
C VAL A 252 6.77 0.29 19.00
N HIS A 253 5.48 0.46 18.66
CA HIS A 253 4.80 1.75 18.75
C HIS A 253 4.04 1.99 20.07
N CYS A 254 3.91 0.97 20.92
CA CYS A 254 3.22 1.06 22.21
C CYS A 254 4.22 1.26 23.35
N GLU A 255 5.40 0.62 23.25
CA GLU A 255 6.51 0.80 24.18
C GLU A 255 7.00 2.25 24.16
N GLY A 256 7.03 2.91 25.32
CA GLY A 256 7.47 4.30 25.45
C GLY A 256 6.53 5.35 24.85
N CYS A 257 5.36 4.96 24.33
CA CYS A 257 4.38 5.91 23.80
C CYS A 257 3.84 6.82 24.93
N ALA A 258 3.83 8.13 24.70
CA ALA A 258 3.33 9.10 25.69
C ALA A 258 1.87 8.84 26.09
N ALA A 259 1.07 8.31 25.17
CA ALA A 259 -0.33 7.94 25.40
C ALA A 259 -0.50 6.57 26.10
N ALA A 260 0.56 5.79 26.35
CA ALA A 260 0.45 4.40 26.83
C ALA A 260 -0.30 4.25 28.18
N ARG A 261 -0.33 5.29 29.02
CA ARG A 261 -1.08 5.27 30.29
C ARG A 261 -2.58 5.55 30.12
N ARG A 262 -2.98 6.17 29.02
CA ARG A 262 -4.36 6.54 28.68
C ARG A 262 -4.57 6.37 27.19
N CYS A 263 -4.32 5.15 26.71
CA CYS A 263 -4.39 4.86 25.28
C CYS A 263 -5.87 4.88 24.85
N PRO A 264 -6.23 5.55 23.73
CA PRO A 264 -7.61 5.56 23.24
C PRO A 264 -8.07 4.21 22.65
N PHE A 265 -7.16 3.22 22.61
CA PHE A 265 -7.39 1.90 22.01
C PHE A 265 -7.49 0.76 23.04
N GLU A 266 -7.69 1.07 24.33
CA GLU A 266 -7.74 0.04 25.40
C GLU A 266 -9.02 -0.82 25.41
N ALA A 267 -10.06 -0.42 24.68
CA ALA A 267 -11.32 -1.15 24.66
C ALA A 267 -11.16 -2.57 24.09
N SER A 268 -11.88 -3.54 24.67
CA SER A 268 -11.97 -4.89 24.11
C SER A 268 -12.78 -4.88 22.82
N TYR A 269 -12.71 -5.94 22.02
CA TYR A 269 -13.52 -6.03 20.80
C TYR A 269 -15.01 -6.04 21.11
N GLU A 270 -15.42 -6.68 22.21
CA GLU A 270 -16.82 -6.70 22.67
C GLU A 270 -17.35 -5.31 23.05
N ALA A 271 -16.46 -4.37 23.38
CA ALA A 271 -16.82 -2.98 23.68
C ALA A 271 -16.73 -2.05 22.46
N LEU A 272 -16.14 -2.52 21.35
CA LEU A 272 -15.98 -1.78 20.09
C LEU A 272 -17.00 -2.22 19.02
N GLU A 273 -17.55 -3.43 19.14
CA GLU A 273 -18.63 -4.00 18.31
C GLU A 273 -20.02 -3.62 18.82
#